data_AF-A0A7V4UF99-F1
#
_entry.id   AF-A0A7V4UF99-F1
#
_cell.length_a   1.000
_cell.length_b   1.000
_cell.length_c   1.000
_cell.angle_alpha   90.00
_cell.angle_beta   90.00
_cell.angle_gamma   90.00
#
_symmetry.space_group_name_H-M   'P 1'
#
loop_
_entity.id
_entity.type
_entity.pdbx_description
1 polymer ?
#
loop_
_entity_poly.entity_id
_entity_poly.type
_entity_poly.pdbx_seq_one_letter_code
_entity_poly.pdbx_strand_id
1 'polypeptide(L)'
;MRALLVLSLVATLLSAGSGRAEPPPLVFPLIEHYGGVAPLPEASYPPQKGAKIVFDITTDSPPEAVNRGLESVARYLNLNAHAGHAPSDARLTVVLHGGATKCALHDAAYRAHTRADKNPNLPLLRELKKHGVELVVCGQSLARNQFAQTEVAEPLSVAVSAMTVNVAKQLEGYAYLAIH
;
A
#
# COMPACT_ATOMS: atom_id res chain seq x y z
N MET A 1 -55.92 15.68 -56.99
CA MET A 1 -54.89 14.73 -56.52
C MET A 1 -54.32 15.27 -55.22
N ARG A 2 -54.51 14.56 -54.11
CA ARG A 2 -54.10 14.98 -52.75
C ARG A 2 -52.62 14.63 -52.55
N ALA A 3 -51.76 15.63 -52.38
CA ALA A 3 -50.36 15.41 -52.00
C ALA A 3 -50.27 15.41 -50.46
N LEU A 4 -49.97 14.26 -49.87
CA LEU A 4 -49.63 14.14 -48.45
C LEU A 4 -48.20 14.66 -48.24
N LEU A 5 -48.04 15.71 -47.43
CA LEU A 5 -46.75 16.08 -46.85
C LEU A 5 -46.46 15.15 -45.67
N VAL A 6 -45.41 14.33 -45.79
CA VAL A 6 -44.90 13.49 -44.69
C VAL A 6 -43.88 14.31 -43.91
N LEU A 7 -44.24 14.69 -42.68
CA LEU A 7 -43.36 15.38 -41.74
C LEU A 7 -42.43 14.34 -41.08
N SER A 8 -41.16 14.32 -41.49
CA SER A 8 -40.16 13.42 -40.90
C SER A 8 -39.62 14.03 -39.61
N LEU A 9 -39.99 13.45 -38.47
CA LEU A 9 -39.52 13.83 -37.14
C LEU A 9 -38.12 13.21 -36.93
N VAL A 10 -37.07 14.01 -37.09
CA VAL A 10 -35.69 13.59 -36.77
C VAL A 10 -35.52 13.66 -35.25
N ALA A 11 -35.58 12.51 -34.58
CA ALA A 11 -35.25 12.39 -33.17
C ALA A 11 -33.73 12.40 -32.99
N THR A 12 -33.16 13.54 -32.60
CA THR A 12 -31.78 13.62 -32.12
C THR A 12 -31.65 12.89 -30.79
N LEU A 13 -31.12 11.67 -30.83
CA LEU A 13 -30.64 10.95 -29.65
C LEU A 13 -29.48 11.74 -29.04
N LEU A 14 -29.71 12.46 -27.94
CA LEU A 14 -28.63 12.90 -27.07
C LEU A 14 -27.99 11.66 -26.45
N SER A 15 -26.84 11.24 -26.97
CA SER A 15 -25.98 10.29 -26.28
C SER A 15 -25.52 10.93 -24.98
N ALA A 16 -26.13 10.54 -23.86
CA ALA A 16 -25.60 10.82 -22.53
C ALA A 16 -24.25 10.11 -22.40
N GLY A 17 -23.18 10.82 -22.75
CA GLY A 17 -21.82 10.34 -22.57
C GLY A 17 -21.63 10.01 -21.10
N SER A 18 -21.39 8.73 -20.80
CA SER A 18 -20.98 8.29 -19.47
C SER A 18 -19.57 8.82 -19.22
N GLY A 19 -19.47 10.07 -18.77
CA GLY A 19 -18.21 10.72 -18.46
C GLY A 19 -17.56 10.03 -17.27
N ARG A 20 -16.63 9.11 -17.53
CA ARG A 20 -15.68 8.68 -16.51
C ARG A 20 -14.77 9.87 -16.22
N ALA A 21 -14.75 10.32 -14.98
CA ALA A 21 -13.76 11.30 -14.54
C ALA A 21 -12.36 10.72 -14.75
N GLU A 22 -11.48 11.50 -15.38
CA GLU A 22 -10.08 11.14 -15.53
C GLU A 22 -9.41 11.16 -14.13
N PRO A 23 -8.55 10.19 -13.81
CA PRO A 23 -7.85 10.19 -12.53
C PRO A 23 -6.99 11.47 -12.40
N PRO A 24 -7.06 12.19 -11.26
CA PRO A 24 -6.22 13.36 -11.07
C PRO A 24 -4.73 12.95 -11.06
N PRO A 25 -3.82 13.87 -11.41
CA PRO A 25 -2.39 13.62 -11.27
C PRO A 25 -2.05 13.35 -9.80
N LEU A 26 -1.25 12.32 -9.56
CA LEU A 26 -0.80 11.95 -8.22
C LEU A 26 0.45 12.75 -7.83
N VAL A 27 0.55 13.08 -6.54
CA VAL A 27 1.73 13.71 -5.93
C VAL A 27 2.42 12.76 -4.95
N PHE A 28 3.71 13.01 -4.72
CA PHE A 28 4.60 12.17 -3.90
C PHE A 28 5.43 13.04 -2.93
N PRO A 29 4.81 13.70 -1.95
CA PRO A 29 5.46 14.74 -1.14
C PRO A 29 6.54 14.24 -0.17
N LEU A 30 6.63 12.93 0.11
CA LEU A 30 7.59 12.38 1.06
C LEU A 30 8.27 11.09 0.58
N ILE A 31 7.48 10.10 0.17
CA ILE A 31 7.96 8.85 -0.40
C ILE A 31 7.86 8.98 -1.91
N GLU A 32 8.98 9.28 -2.56
CA GLU A 32 9.05 9.43 -4.01
C GLU A 32 8.69 8.11 -4.72
N HIS A 33 8.03 8.21 -5.88
CA HIS A 33 7.61 7.10 -6.75
C HIS A 33 6.62 6.07 -6.17
N TYR A 34 6.43 6.01 -4.85
CA TYR A 34 5.53 5.07 -4.18
C TYR A 34 4.38 5.78 -3.48
N GLY A 35 3.21 5.15 -3.43
CA GLY A 35 2.10 5.61 -2.63
C GLY A 35 1.56 6.97 -3.06
N GLY A 36 1.42 7.20 -4.37
CA GLY A 36 0.91 8.47 -4.89
C GLY A 36 -0.46 8.82 -4.31
N VAL A 37 -0.66 10.12 -4.02
CA VAL A 37 -1.89 10.66 -3.46
C VAL A 37 -2.55 11.65 -4.42
N ALA A 38 -3.87 11.61 -4.50
CA ALA A 38 -4.64 12.69 -5.11
C ALA A 38 -4.75 13.84 -4.09
N PRO A 39 -4.40 15.09 -4.45
CA PRO A 39 -4.60 16.23 -3.56
C PRO A 39 -6.07 16.44 -3.20
N LEU A 40 -6.38 16.46 -1.91
CA LEU A 40 -7.74 16.63 -1.38
C LEU A 40 -7.73 17.60 -0.18
N PRO A 41 -7.51 18.91 -0.40
CA PRO A 41 -7.30 19.88 0.68
C PRO A 41 -8.52 20.12 1.58
N GLU A 42 -9.73 19.84 1.09
CA GLU A 42 -10.99 20.08 1.79
C GLU A 42 -11.75 18.78 2.14
N ALA A 43 -11.05 17.63 2.15
CA ALA A 43 -11.68 16.37 2.48
C ALA A 43 -12.04 16.26 3.97
N SER A 44 -13.26 15.79 4.24
CA SER A 44 -13.64 15.31 5.57
C SER A 44 -12.73 14.13 5.96
N TYR A 45 -12.19 14.15 7.20
CA TYR A 45 -11.21 13.19 7.74
C TYR A 45 -9.77 13.33 7.19
N PRO A 46 -9.08 14.44 7.46
CA PRO A 46 -7.64 14.52 7.20
C PRO A 46 -6.85 13.54 8.08
N PRO A 47 -5.58 13.23 7.73
CA PRO A 47 -4.68 12.49 8.60
C PRO A 47 -4.61 13.10 10.00
N GLN A 48 -4.45 12.27 11.03
CA GLN A 48 -4.44 12.70 12.43
C GLN A 48 -3.00 12.74 12.96
N LYS A 49 -2.62 13.86 13.58
CA LYS A 49 -1.33 13.94 14.31
C LYS A 49 -1.34 13.00 15.51
N GLY A 50 -0.20 12.37 15.77
CA GLY A 50 -0.02 11.39 16.85
C GLY A 50 -0.59 10.01 16.55
N ALA A 51 -1.07 9.75 15.32
CA ALA A 51 -1.62 8.45 14.96
C ALA A 51 -0.57 7.33 15.16
N LYS A 52 -0.99 6.24 15.80
CA LYS A 52 -0.21 5.01 15.94
C LYS A 52 -0.94 3.93 15.15
N ILE A 53 -0.28 3.34 14.16
CA ILE A 53 -0.93 2.40 13.22
C ILE A 53 -0.06 1.18 13.00
N VAL A 54 -0.66 0.00 13.14
CA VAL A 54 -0.08 -1.25 12.66
C VAL A 54 -0.77 -1.66 11.37
N PHE A 55 0.01 -1.74 10.29
CA PHE A 55 -0.43 -2.29 9.02
C PHE A 55 -0.13 -3.78 9.01
N ASP A 56 -1.19 -4.58 9.05
CA ASP A 56 -1.10 -6.02 8.93
C ASP A 56 -1.32 -6.44 7.48
N ILE A 57 -0.25 -6.84 6.81
CA ILE A 57 -0.24 -7.05 5.37
C ILE A 57 -0.14 -8.55 5.07
N THR A 58 -1.16 -9.08 4.41
CA THR A 58 -1.18 -10.44 3.87
C THR A 58 -1.22 -10.52 2.36
N THR A 59 -1.61 -9.42 1.69
CA THR A 59 -1.78 -9.36 0.24
C THR A 59 -0.54 -9.86 -0.48
N ASP A 60 -0.72 -10.78 -1.42
CA ASP A 60 0.39 -11.21 -2.28
C ASP A 60 0.65 -10.21 -3.42
N SER A 61 1.80 -10.30 -4.05
CA SER A 61 2.12 -9.54 -5.27
C SER A 61 2.77 -10.42 -6.34
N PRO A 62 2.59 -10.11 -7.63
CA PRO A 62 3.44 -10.67 -8.67
C PRO A 62 4.93 -10.47 -8.34
N PRO A 63 5.82 -11.43 -8.68
CA PRO A 63 7.24 -11.36 -8.34
C PRO A 63 7.95 -10.09 -8.78
N GLU A 64 7.54 -9.51 -9.92
CA GLU A 64 8.16 -8.30 -10.49
C GLU A 64 7.49 -7.00 -10.03
N ALA A 65 6.46 -7.08 -9.19
CA ALA A 65 5.67 -5.94 -8.77
C ALA A 65 5.86 -5.64 -7.27
N VAL A 66 5.90 -4.35 -6.96
CA VAL A 66 5.86 -3.86 -5.57
C VAL A 66 4.52 -4.24 -4.95
N ASN A 67 4.59 -4.69 -3.70
CA ASN A 67 3.42 -5.10 -2.95
C ASN A 67 2.50 -3.90 -2.67
N ARG A 68 1.22 -4.03 -3.05
CA ARG A 68 0.23 -2.95 -2.89
C ARG A 68 -0.07 -2.60 -1.43
N GLY A 69 0.20 -3.53 -0.50
CA GLY A 69 0.14 -3.23 0.93
C GLY A 69 1.24 -2.27 1.35
N LEU A 70 2.49 -2.51 0.92
CA LEU A 70 3.59 -1.58 1.17
C LEU A 70 3.36 -0.21 0.52
N GLU A 71 2.81 -0.19 -0.70
CA GLU A 71 2.36 1.03 -1.38
C GLU A 71 1.32 1.81 -0.55
N SER A 72 0.46 1.11 0.19
CA SER A 72 -0.54 1.75 1.05
C SER A 72 0.09 2.41 2.28
N VAL A 73 1.18 1.84 2.81
CA VAL A 73 1.97 2.46 3.88
C VAL A 73 2.67 3.72 3.38
N ALA A 74 3.30 3.65 2.20
CA ALA A 74 3.88 4.81 1.52
C ALA A 74 2.84 5.91 1.28
N ARG A 75 1.63 5.51 0.85
CA ARG A 75 0.52 6.43 0.64
C ARG A 75 0.10 7.12 1.92
N TYR A 76 0.05 6.41 3.04
CA TYR A 76 -0.30 7.01 4.32
C TYR A 76 0.72 8.07 4.76
N LEU A 77 2.02 7.81 4.56
CA LEU A 77 3.08 8.79 4.80
C LEU A 77 2.95 10.01 3.87
N ASN A 78 2.68 9.80 2.59
CA ASN A 78 2.44 10.87 1.63
C ASN A 78 1.18 11.70 1.95
N LEU A 79 0.11 11.08 2.43
CA LEU A 79 -1.10 11.79 2.89
C LEU A 79 -0.76 12.72 4.08
N ASN A 80 0.02 12.22 5.04
CA ASN A 80 0.46 13.03 6.19
C ASN A 80 1.34 14.20 5.74
N ALA A 81 2.32 13.95 4.89
CA ALA A 81 3.20 15.00 4.37
C ALA A 81 2.42 16.05 3.56
N HIS A 82 1.45 15.63 2.75
CA HIS A 82 0.57 16.56 2.04
C HIS A 82 -0.25 17.44 3.00
N ALA A 83 -0.67 16.88 4.15
CA ALA A 83 -1.33 17.63 5.22
C ALA A 83 -0.38 18.50 6.07
N GLY A 84 0.91 18.59 5.71
CA GLY A 84 1.92 19.37 6.44
C GLY A 84 2.40 18.72 7.73
N HIS A 85 2.19 17.42 7.91
CA HIS A 85 2.71 16.67 9.05
C HIS A 85 4.15 16.22 8.81
N ALA A 86 4.96 16.21 9.86
CA ALA A 86 6.27 15.59 9.81
C ALA A 86 6.13 14.06 9.81
N PRO A 87 7.09 13.29 9.26
CA PRO A 87 7.08 11.82 9.34
C PRO A 87 6.94 11.31 10.78
N SER A 88 7.54 12.02 11.75
CA SER A 88 7.48 11.69 13.18
C SER A 88 6.14 11.95 13.85
N ASP A 89 5.21 12.64 13.18
CA ASP A 89 3.86 12.89 13.71
C ASP A 89 2.98 11.64 13.64
N ALA A 90 3.42 10.57 12.98
CA ALA A 90 2.77 9.26 13.02
C ALA A 90 3.77 8.16 13.37
N ARG A 91 3.32 7.15 14.12
CA ARG A 91 4.10 5.95 14.43
C ARG A 91 3.53 4.77 13.67
N LEU A 92 4.28 4.25 12.72
CA LEU A 92 3.83 3.17 11.86
C LEU A 92 4.64 1.91 12.14
N THR A 93 3.94 0.79 12.31
CA THR A 93 4.50 -0.55 12.28
C THR A 93 3.90 -1.29 11.08
N VAL A 94 4.73 -2.01 10.34
CA VAL A 94 4.29 -2.97 9.32
C VAL A 94 4.60 -4.36 9.82
N VAL A 95 3.63 -5.26 9.69
CA VAL A 95 3.87 -6.69 9.86
C VAL A 95 3.50 -7.44 8.59
N LEU A 96 4.47 -8.13 8.02
CA LEU A 96 4.32 -8.94 6.82
C LEU A 96 4.06 -10.40 7.19
N HIS A 97 2.99 -10.99 6.67
CA HIS A 97 2.73 -12.42 6.81
C HIS A 97 1.89 -12.98 5.66
N GLY A 98 1.59 -14.29 5.69
CA GLY A 98 0.83 -14.91 4.60
C GLY A 98 1.54 -14.76 3.24
N GLY A 99 0.81 -14.28 2.22
CA GLY A 99 1.35 -14.04 0.88
C GLY A 99 2.41 -12.94 0.83
N ALA A 100 2.28 -11.92 1.68
CA ALA A 100 3.23 -10.81 1.75
C ALA A 100 4.60 -11.20 2.33
N THR A 101 4.75 -12.37 2.95
CA THR A 101 5.98 -12.80 3.64
C THR A 101 7.21 -12.73 2.72
N LYS A 102 7.08 -13.08 1.44
CA LYS A 102 8.21 -13.06 0.48
C LYS A 102 8.78 -11.65 0.27
N CYS A 103 8.00 -10.60 0.53
CA CYS A 103 8.46 -9.22 0.43
C CYS A 103 9.59 -8.89 1.43
N ALA A 104 9.73 -9.67 2.50
CA ALA A 104 10.77 -9.51 3.51
C ALA A 104 12.14 -10.08 3.11
N LEU A 105 12.23 -10.83 2.00
CA LEU A 105 13.46 -11.56 1.65
C LEU A 105 14.52 -10.65 1.03
N HIS A 106 15.80 -10.95 1.27
CA HIS A 106 16.88 -10.31 0.52
C HIS A 106 16.90 -10.79 -0.94
N ASP A 107 17.57 -10.05 -1.83
CA ASP A 107 17.51 -10.30 -3.29
C ASP A 107 17.85 -11.73 -3.70
N ALA A 108 18.90 -12.33 -3.12
CA ALA A 108 19.30 -13.68 -3.46
C ALA A 108 18.22 -14.74 -3.13
N ALA A 109 17.59 -14.64 -1.96
CA ALA A 109 16.51 -15.54 -1.54
C ALA A 109 15.24 -15.27 -2.35
N TYR A 110 14.87 -14.00 -2.55
CA TYR A 110 13.72 -13.64 -3.36
C TYR A 110 13.81 -14.23 -4.78
N ARG A 111 14.98 -14.11 -5.41
CA ARG A 111 15.27 -14.72 -6.71
C ARG A 111 15.12 -16.23 -6.67
N ALA A 112 15.67 -16.89 -5.66
CA ALA A 112 15.59 -18.35 -5.50
C ALA A 112 14.13 -18.84 -5.37
N HIS A 113 13.30 -18.12 -4.61
CA HIS A 113 11.92 -18.53 -4.31
C HIS A 113 10.88 -18.09 -5.35
N THR A 114 11.16 -17.04 -6.12
CA THR A 114 10.15 -16.43 -7.03
C THR A 114 10.55 -16.43 -8.50
N ARG A 115 11.83 -16.69 -8.81
CA ARG A 115 12.46 -16.56 -10.15
C ARG A 115 12.53 -15.13 -10.69
N ALA A 116 12.12 -14.12 -9.92
CA ALA A 116 12.33 -12.73 -10.28
C ALA A 116 13.80 -12.34 -10.18
N ASP A 117 14.17 -11.24 -10.83
CA ASP A 117 15.56 -10.78 -10.79
C ASP A 117 15.97 -10.25 -9.42
N LYS A 118 15.09 -9.52 -8.74
CA LYS A 118 15.39 -8.97 -7.43
C LYS A 118 14.09 -8.82 -6.66
N ASN A 119 14.18 -8.57 -5.38
CA ASN A 119 12.99 -8.24 -4.61
C ASN A 119 12.58 -6.78 -4.95
N PRO A 120 11.47 -6.55 -5.66
CA PRO A 120 11.05 -5.20 -6.03
C PRO A 120 10.66 -4.35 -4.82
N ASN A 121 10.44 -4.97 -3.65
CA ASN A 121 9.97 -4.32 -2.44
C ASN A 121 11.09 -3.67 -1.62
N LEU A 122 12.34 -4.12 -1.76
CA LEU A 122 13.43 -3.66 -0.89
C LEU A 122 13.71 -2.15 -0.98
N PRO A 123 13.67 -1.49 -2.15
CA PRO A 123 13.82 -0.03 -2.21
C PRO A 123 12.78 0.70 -1.37
N LEU A 124 11.51 0.31 -1.49
CA LEU A 124 10.43 0.91 -0.69
C LEU A 124 10.59 0.58 0.80
N LEU A 125 10.92 -0.66 1.18
CA LEU A 125 11.14 -1.03 2.59
C LEU A 125 12.26 -0.20 3.23
N ARG A 126 13.35 0.07 2.50
CA ARG A 126 14.42 0.95 2.99
C ARG A 126 13.94 2.39 3.15
N GLU A 127 13.17 2.91 2.22
CA GLU A 127 12.62 4.28 2.34
C GLU A 127 11.64 4.38 3.50
N LEU A 128 10.75 3.40 3.70
CA LEU A 128 9.87 3.33 4.87
C LEU A 128 10.69 3.32 6.18
N LYS A 129 11.74 2.50 6.26
CA LYS A 129 12.62 2.45 7.44
C LYS A 129 13.28 3.80 7.72
N LYS A 130 13.77 4.47 6.68
CA LYS A 130 14.41 5.80 6.77
C LYS A 130 13.47 6.85 7.35
N HIS A 131 12.16 6.74 7.09
CA HIS A 131 11.13 7.59 7.70
C HIS A 131 10.54 7.05 9.00
N GLY A 132 11.25 6.13 9.67
CA GLY A 132 10.92 5.68 11.03
C GLY A 132 9.86 4.58 11.12
N VAL A 133 9.45 3.98 10.00
CA VAL A 133 8.54 2.84 10.02
C VAL A 133 9.24 1.62 10.61
N GLU A 134 8.61 0.98 11.59
CA GLU A 134 9.04 -0.30 12.12
C GLU A 134 8.60 -1.42 11.17
N LEU A 135 9.54 -2.27 10.73
CA LEU A 135 9.27 -3.30 9.73
C LEU A 135 9.53 -4.68 10.32
N VAL A 136 8.48 -5.50 10.34
CA VAL A 136 8.49 -6.80 10.99
C VAL A 136 7.97 -7.86 10.02
N VAL A 137 8.55 -9.06 10.07
CA VAL A 137 8.04 -10.24 9.37
C VAL A 137 7.65 -11.34 10.38
N CYS A 138 6.57 -12.04 10.08
CA CYS A 138 6.03 -13.12 10.90
C CYS A 138 6.87 -14.40 10.77
N GLY A 139 7.56 -14.81 11.85
CA GLY A 139 8.37 -16.03 11.91
C GLY A 139 7.60 -17.30 11.61
N GLN A 140 6.34 -17.42 12.08
CA GLN A 140 5.49 -18.55 11.69
C GLN A 140 5.18 -18.60 10.19
N SER A 141 5.08 -17.45 9.52
CA SER A 141 4.84 -17.43 8.07
C SER A 141 6.11 -17.70 7.28
N LEU A 142 7.28 -17.26 7.76
CA LEU A 142 8.57 -17.69 7.22
C LEU A 142 8.66 -19.22 7.25
N ALA A 143 8.40 -19.84 8.40
CA ALA A 143 8.45 -21.30 8.56
C ALA A 143 7.48 -22.03 7.62
N ARG A 144 6.22 -21.60 7.55
CA ARG A 144 5.22 -22.23 6.66
C ARG A 144 5.54 -22.06 5.17
N ASN A 145 6.13 -20.94 4.80
CA ASN A 145 6.55 -20.66 3.43
C ASN A 145 7.95 -21.20 3.11
N GLN A 146 8.58 -21.91 4.06
CA GLN A 146 9.92 -22.51 3.91
C GLN A 146 11.02 -21.47 3.62
N PHE A 147 10.89 -20.28 4.19
CA PHE A 147 11.91 -19.25 4.18
C PHE A 147 12.72 -19.31 5.48
N ALA A 148 14.04 -19.40 5.37
CA ALA A 148 14.92 -19.34 6.52
C ALA A 148 15.00 -17.91 7.08
N GLN A 149 15.21 -17.77 8.39
CA GLN A 149 15.32 -16.44 9.00
C GLN A 149 16.53 -15.65 8.48
N THR A 150 17.60 -16.34 8.10
CA THR A 150 18.79 -15.74 7.46
C THR A 150 18.50 -15.17 6.08
N GLU A 151 17.37 -15.53 5.47
CA GLU A 151 16.95 -15.00 4.16
C GLU A 151 16.24 -13.65 4.26
N VAL A 152 15.89 -13.21 5.48
CA VAL A 152 15.23 -11.94 5.71
C VAL A 152 16.21 -10.79 5.49
N ALA A 153 15.79 -9.80 4.72
CA ALA A 153 16.58 -8.62 4.46
C ALA A 153 16.63 -7.69 5.67
N GLU A 154 17.78 -7.06 5.90
CA GLU A 154 17.79 -5.78 6.60
C GLU A 154 16.96 -4.77 5.80
N PRO A 155 16.08 -3.96 6.43
CA PRO A 155 16.04 -3.65 7.86
C PRO A 155 14.92 -4.35 8.66
N LEU A 156 14.39 -5.48 8.18
CA LEU A 156 13.27 -6.16 8.83
C LEU A 156 13.73 -7.00 10.03
N SER A 157 12.95 -6.97 11.10
CA SER A 157 13.10 -7.89 12.23
C SER A 157 12.12 -9.07 12.13
N VAL A 158 12.52 -10.23 12.63
CA VAL A 158 11.64 -11.41 12.72
C VAL A 158 10.93 -11.42 14.07
N ALA A 159 9.60 -11.42 14.07
CA ALA A 159 8.80 -11.64 15.27
C ALA A 159 8.35 -13.10 15.38
N VAL A 160 7.93 -13.54 16.58
CA VAL A 160 7.33 -14.88 16.77
C VAL A 160 6.17 -15.09 15.79
N SER A 161 5.23 -14.14 15.72
CA SER A 161 4.13 -14.15 14.75
C SER A 161 3.57 -12.75 14.49
N ALA A 162 2.81 -12.60 13.39
CA ALA A 162 2.02 -11.40 13.16
C ALA A 162 0.98 -11.17 14.28
N MET A 163 0.37 -12.24 14.78
CA MET A 163 -0.60 -12.17 15.89
C MET A 163 0.00 -11.51 17.13
N THR A 164 1.22 -11.90 17.51
CA THR A 164 1.90 -11.31 18.68
C THR A 164 2.26 -9.84 18.46
N VAL A 165 2.62 -9.45 17.24
CA VAL A 165 2.86 -8.03 16.89
C VAL A 165 1.55 -7.24 16.99
N ASN A 166 0.47 -7.74 16.38
CA ASN A 166 -0.82 -7.07 16.36
C ASN A 166 -1.40 -6.89 17.76
N VAL A 167 -1.33 -7.91 18.62
CA VAL A 167 -1.79 -7.82 20.01
C VAL A 167 -0.96 -6.80 20.78
N ALA A 168 0.38 -6.88 20.70
CA ALA A 168 1.26 -5.95 21.39
C ALA A 168 1.02 -4.49 20.96
N LYS A 169 0.97 -4.23 19.65
CA LYS A 169 0.73 -2.88 19.11
C LYS A 169 -0.64 -2.35 19.48
N GLN A 170 -1.69 -3.16 19.42
CA GLN A 170 -3.02 -2.70 19.84
C GLN A 170 -3.07 -2.38 21.35
N LEU A 171 -2.40 -3.17 22.20
CA LEU A 171 -2.26 -2.85 23.64
C LEU A 171 -1.46 -1.56 23.88
N GLU A 172 -0.51 -1.23 23.00
CA GLU A 172 0.19 0.06 22.98
C GLU A 172 -0.66 1.21 22.40
N GLY A 173 -1.92 0.98 22.05
CA GLY A 173 -2.84 1.97 21.52
C GLY A 173 -2.69 2.23 20.01
N TYR A 174 -2.14 1.29 19.24
CA TYR A 174 -2.12 1.38 17.78
C TYR A 174 -3.48 0.99 17.19
N ALA A 175 -3.94 1.74 16.20
CA ALA A 175 -5.01 1.33 15.32
C ALA A 175 -4.53 0.19 14.41
N TYR A 176 -5.39 -0.80 14.20
CA TYR A 176 -5.12 -1.94 13.32
C TYR A 176 -5.72 -1.70 11.94
N LEU A 177 -4.88 -1.76 10.90
CA LEU A 177 -5.31 -1.72 9.50
C LEU A 177 -4.92 -3.02 8.81
N ALA A 178 -5.93 -3.81 8.47
CA ALA A 178 -5.77 -5.06 7.74
C ALA A 178 -5.69 -4.81 6.23
N ILE A 179 -4.64 -5.30 5.58
CA ILE A 179 -4.44 -5.19 4.14
C ILE A 179 -4.33 -6.60 3.56
N HIS A 180 -5.42 -7.05 2.92
CA HIS A 180 -5.60 -8.42 2.42
C HIS A 180 -5.70 -8.44 0.90
#